data_AF-A0A963QT31-F1
#
_entry.id   AF-A0A963QT31-F1
#
_cell.length_a   1.000
_cell.length_b   1.000
_cell.length_c   1.000
_cell.angle_alpha   90.00
_cell.angle_beta   90.00
_cell.angle_gamma   90.00
#
_symmetry.space_group_name_H-M   'P 1'
#
loop_
_entity.id
_entity.type
_entity.pdbx_description
1 polymer ?
#
loop_
_entity_poly.entity_id
_entity_poly.type
_entity_poly.pdbx_seq_one_letter_code
_entity_poly.pdbx_strand_id
1 'polypeptide(L)' 'MASNLFTFICEYKGGTYVSQVRAPDHESAMFEWAALLRREQPIESMSDVIAQAASDAQNSPVLLTGLSDVWCWSATV' A
#
# COMPACT_ATOMS: atom_id res chain seq x y z
N MET A 1 -19.71 10.72 -0.02
CA MET A 1 -18.42 11.08 -0.63
C MET A 1 -18.17 10.13 -1.79
N ALA A 2 -17.66 10.59 -2.94
CA ALA A 2 -17.32 9.70 -4.04
C ALA A 2 -16.14 8.80 -3.63
N SER A 3 -16.18 7.51 -3.97
CA SER A 3 -15.05 6.60 -3.72
C SER A 3 -14.23 6.42 -5.00
N ASN A 4 -12.94 6.70 -4.89
CA ASN A 4 -11.96 6.47 -5.95
C ASN A 4 -11.40 5.05 -5.83
N LEU A 5 -10.99 4.46 -6.94
CA LEU A 5 -10.34 3.15 -6.96
C LEU A 5 -8.83 3.36 -6.91
N PHE A 6 -8.18 2.89 -5.85
CA PHE A 6 -6.75 2.96 -5.67
C PHE A 6 -6.12 1.60 -5.96
N THR A 7 -4.97 1.59 -6.61
CA THR A 7 -4.20 0.37 -6.90
C THR A 7 -2.91 0.40 -6.11
N PHE A 8 -2.65 -0.68 -5.39
CA PHE A 8 -1.45 -0.87 -4.59
C PHE A 8 -0.60 -1.98 -5.20
N ILE A 9 0.69 -1.72 -5.33
CA ILE A 9 1.70 -2.68 -5.78
C ILE A 9 2.70 -2.82 -4.63
N CYS A 10 2.85 -4.03 -4.11
CA CYS A 10 3.77 -4.36 -3.02
C CYS A 10 4.75 -5.42 -3.50
N GLU A 11 6.05 -5.14 -3.38
CA GLU A 11 7.09 -6.11 -3.69
C GLU A 11 7.66 -6.68 -2.40
N TYR A 12 7.69 -8.00 -2.28
CA TYR A 12 8.23 -8.67 -1.10
C TYR A 12 8.77 -10.06 -1.44
N LYS A 13 10.01 -10.37 -0.99
CA LYS A 13 10.71 -11.65 -1.21
C LYS A 13 10.70 -12.13 -2.67
N GLY A 14 10.81 -11.20 -3.63
CA GLY A 14 10.82 -11.51 -5.06
C GLY A 14 9.43 -11.79 -5.66
N GLY A 15 8.36 -11.62 -4.89
CA GLY A 15 6.98 -11.58 -5.38
C GLY A 15 6.49 -10.15 -5.55
N THR A 16 5.63 -9.93 -6.55
CA THR A 16 4.89 -8.68 -6.76
C THR A 16 3.41 -8.93 -6.49
N TYR A 17 2.85 -8.23 -5.53
CA TYR A 17 1.48 -8.37 -5.05
C TYR A 17 0.70 -7.12 -5.43
N VAL A 18 -0.41 -7.31 -6.16
CA VAL A 18 -1.24 -6.20 -6.64
C VAL A 18 -2.65 -6.36 -6.09
N SER A 19 -3.16 -5.31 -5.45
CA SER A 19 -4.54 -5.28 -4.96
C SER A 19 -5.14 -3.88 -5.10
N GLN A 20 -6.46 -3.80 -5.02
CA GLN A 20 -7.20 -2.55 -5.20
C GLN A 20 -8.20 -2.35 -4.06
N VAL A 21 -8.36 -1.10 -3.64
CA VAL A 21 -9.34 -0.70 -2.63
C VAL A 21 -10.09 0.54 -3.08
N ARG A 22 -11.30 0.72 -2.55
CA ARG A 22 -12.09 1.94 -2.77
C ARG A 22 -12.06 2.81 -1.52
N ALA A 23 -11.73 4.08 -1.69
CA ALA A 23 -11.64 5.04 -0.60
C ALA A 23 -11.93 6.48 -1.08
N PRO A 24 -12.29 7.40 -0.17
CA PRO A 24 -12.53 8.80 -0.54
C PRO A 24 -11.24 9.57 -0.90
N ASP A 25 -10.12 9.21 -0.30
CA ASP A 25 -8.82 9.87 -0.46
C ASP A 25 -7.67 8.86 -0.23
N HIS A 26 -6.43 9.28 -0.50
CA HIS A 26 -5.25 8.42 -0.45
C HIS A 26 -4.89 7.98 0.99
N GLU A 27 -5.10 8.82 2.00
CA GLU A 27 -4.88 8.44 3.41
C GLU A 27 -5.85 7.32 3.81
N SER A 28 -7.14 7.51 3.52
CA SER A 28 -8.17 6.49 3.76
C SER A 28 -7.92 5.21 2.95
N ALA A 29 -7.42 5.34 1.71
CA ALA A 29 -7.05 4.20 0.88
C ALA A 29 -5.93 3.37 1.51
N MET A 30 -4.93 4.03 2.11
CA MET A 30 -3.83 3.35 2.79
C MET A 30 -4.30 2.56 4.01
N PHE A 31 -5.20 3.12 4.82
CA PHE A 31 -5.79 2.41 5.97
C PHE A 31 -6.62 1.19 5.53
N GLU A 32 -7.46 1.35 4.50
CA GLU A 32 -8.26 0.25 3.93
C GLU A 32 -7.38 -0.84 3.33
N TRP A 33 -6.32 -0.47 2.63
CA TRP A 33 -5.37 -1.42 2.07
C TRP A 33 -4.57 -2.17 3.14
N ALA A 34 -4.13 -1.49 4.20
CA ALA A 34 -3.49 -2.16 5.33
C ALA A 34 -4.42 -3.15 6.03
N ALA A 35 -5.70 -2.80 6.20
CA ALA A 35 -6.72 -3.71 6.72
C ALA A 35 -6.96 -4.91 5.78
N LEU A 36 -6.97 -4.68 4.47
CA LEU A 36 -7.04 -5.72 3.44
C LEU A 36 -5.86 -6.70 3.55
N LEU A 37 -4.62 -6.20 3.63
CA LEU A 37 -3.43 -7.04 3.78
C LEU A 37 -3.46 -7.89 5.05
N ARG A 38 -3.86 -7.31 6.19
CA ARG A 38 -3.97 -8.05 7.45
C ARG A 38 -5.05 -9.13 7.41
N ARG A 39 -6.16 -8.87 6.71
CA ARG A 39 -7.27 -9.80 6.56
C ARG A 39 -6.93 -10.93 5.60
N GLU A 40 -6.32 -10.60 4.46
CA GLU A 40 -6.05 -11.57 3.41
C GLU A 40 -4.73 -12.31 3.62
N GLN A 41 -3.84 -11.78 4.48
CA GLN A 41 -2.50 -12.32 4.76
C GLN A 41 -1.82 -12.93 3.52
N PRO A 42 -1.67 -12.17 2.41
CA PRO A 42 -1.00 -12.70 1.23
C PRO A 42 0.49 -13.01 1.51
N ILE A 43 1.02 -12.48 2.63
CA ILE A 43 2.39 -12.60 3.11
C ILE A 43 2.35 -12.70 4.64
N GLU A 44 2.37 -13.93 5.19
CA GLU A 44 2.23 -14.27 6.63
C GLU A 44 2.85 -13.27 7.65
N SER A 45 3.99 -13.61 8.26
CA SER A 45 4.56 -12.97 9.46
C SER A 45 5.13 -11.56 9.26
N MET A 46 5.10 -11.03 8.03
CA MET A 46 5.74 -9.74 7.71
C MET A 46 4.76 -8.59 7.51
N SER A 47 3.46 -8.86 7.49
CA SER A 47 2.44 -7.83 7.26
C SER A 47 2.51 -6.70 8.30
N ASP A 48 2.76 -7.02 9.58
CA ASP A 48 2.89 -5.99 10.63
C ASP A 48 4.22 -5.23 10.57
N VAL A 49 5.31 -5.87 10.15
CA VAL A 49 6.62 -5.22 9.96
C VAL A 49 6.54 -4.21 8.81
N ILE A 50 5.91 -4.61 7.70
CA ILE A 50 5.68 -3.74 6.54
C ILE A 50 4.79 -2.55 6.93
N ALA A 51 3.71 -2.78 7.67
CA ALA A 51 2.83 -1.70 8.12
C ALA A 51 3.54 -0.69 9.04
N GLN A 52 4.42 -1.17 9.93
CA GLN A 52 5.21 -0.30 10.80
C GLN A 52 6.22 0.53 10.00
N ALA A 53 6.89 -0.07 9.02
CA ALA A 53 7.84 0.63 8.15
C ALA A 53 7.15 1.67 7.24
N ALA A 54 5.96 1.37 6.74
CA ALA A 54 5.17 2.29 5.92
C ALA A 54 4.64 3.50 6.71
N SER A 55 4.59 3.41 8.04
CA SER A 55 4.18 4.51 8.92
C SER A 55 5.34 5.45 9.28
N ASP A 56 6.59 5.11 8.92
CA ASP A 56 7.75 5.99 9.11
C ASP A 56 7.80 7.02 7.98
N ALA A 57 7.86 8.31 8.35
CA ALA A 57 7.92 9.42 7.41
C ALA A 57 9.14 9.35 6.45
N GLN A 58 10.21 8.66 6.85
CA GLN A 58 11.38 8.42 5.97
C GLN A 58 11.07 7.50 4.80
N ASN A 59 10.06 6.65 4.91
CA ASN A 59 9.61 5.75 3.84
C ASN A 59 8.36 6.33 3.17
N SER A 60 8.33 7.64 2.88
CA SER A 60 7.19 8.23 2.19
C SER A 60 7.13 7.73 0.73
N PRO A 61 5.94 7.36 0.23
CA PRO A 61 5.78 6.88 -1.13
C PRO A 61 6.01 7.99 -2.17
N VAL A 62 6.55 7.63 -3.33
CA VAL A 62 6.86 8.55 -4.43
C VAL A 62 5.78 8.49 -5.50
N LEU A 63 5.31 9.66 -5.97
CA LEU A 63 4.34 9.73 -7.06
C LEU A 63 4.99 9.24 -8.37
N LEU A 64 4.30 8.35 -9.10
CA LEU A 64 4.79 7.86 -10.38
C LEU A 64 4.49 8.86 -11.50
N THR A 65 5.52 9.22 -12.28
CA THR A 65 5.39 10.18 -13.38
C THR A 65 4.56 9.59 -14.51
N GLY A 66 3.55 10.33 -14.98
CA GLY A 66 2.69 9.94 -16.09
C GLY A 66 1.45 9.13 -15.70
N LEU A 67 1.21 8.91 -14.40
CA LEU A 67 0.02 8.25 -13.86
C LEU A 67 -0.71 9.17 -12.89
N SER A 68 -2.05 9.12 -12.89
CA SER A 68 -2.88 9.87 -11.94
C SER A 68 -3.19 9.00 -10.73
N ASP A 69 -2.92 9.53 -9.53
CA ASP A 69 -3.19 8.87 -8.25
C ASP A 69 -2.54 7.47 -8.10
N VAL A 70 -1.29 7.34 -8.55
CA VAL A 70 -0.48 6.13 -8.37
C VAL A 70 0.86 6.48 -7.72
N TRP A 71 1.20 5.77 -6.65
CA TRP A 71 2.43 5.95 -5.89
C TRP A 71 3.21 4.65 -5.74
N CYS A 72 4.53 4.75 -5.70
CA CYS A 72 5.45 3.65 -5.45
C CYS A 72 6.02 3.79 -4.03
N TRP A 73 5.81 2.77 -3.20
CA TRP A 73 6.40 2.66 -1.88
C TRP A 73 7.45 1.56 -1.86
N SER A 74 8.63 1.85 -1.34
CA SER A 74 9.71 0.88 -1.15
C SER A 74 10.42 1.14 0.17
N ALA A 75 10.66 0.10 0.96
CA ALA A 75 11.48 0.18 2.15
C ALA A 75 12.33 -1.08 2.29
N THR A 76 13.48 -0.96 2.98
CA THR A 76 14.25 -2.12 3.42
C THR A 76 13.80 -2.48 4.83
N VAL A 77 13.17 -3.65 4.97
CA VAL A 77 12.63 -4.21 6.23
C VAL A 77 13.33 -5.50 6.62
#